data_AF-A0A9P0MT71-F1
#
_entry.id   AF-A0A9P0MT71-F1
#
_cell.length_a   1.000
_cell.length_b   1.000
_cell.length_c   1.000
_cell.angle_alpha   90.00
_cell.angle_beta   90.00
_cell.angle_gamma   90.00
#
_symmetry.space_group_name_H-M   'P 1'
#
loop_
_entity.id
_entity.type
_entity.pdbx_description
1 polymer ?
#
loop_
_entity_poly.entity_id
_entity_poly.type
_entity_poly.pdbx_seq_one_letter_code
_entity_poly.pdbx_strand_id
1 'polypeptide(L)'
;MFQILRWLWNICKYPFSNIYVAILSVLFGVTVYFEVLSYFSQSYINDWPSIECGTDSNSYKLFFVADPQILGENTESWVARMDCDRFLKISYKYAMNYVNPDLIIFLGDLMDEGSMCSSQQYSNYFSRFRNIFHLNHIPKNKTIFLPGDNDIGGENEEVTPLKLHRYENYFGPSVEIVSYKNIKFFKVNSMTRMFPEYNVENDTSIRIVLSHIPLLGVDSFLGEEIIMKLRPHAIFSAHDHKLMHFMTEYNSPKREIIQHIDVSDQNAFRFTFSEKTKRVNEISIPTVSYRMGTLIHGYSAVVIDKKQEIMCYFFFRSPRRLLFLNFYLILLICCAVIVTSYYCIRKRRKIV
;
A
#
# COMPACT_ATOMS: atom_id res chain seq x y z
N MET A 1 -41.23 -22.29 -22.31
CA MET A 1 -40.84 -20.97 -22.86
C MET A 1 -41.79 -19.84 -22.42
N PHE A 2 -43.11 -19.97 -22.61
CA PHE A 2 -44.10 -18.94 -22.24
C PHE A 2 -44.18 -18.60 -20.74
N GLN A 3 -44.02 -19.59 -19.84
CA GLN A 3 -44.04 -19.34 -18.39
C GLN A 3 -42.81 -18.58 -17.89
N ILE A 4 -41.64 -18.84 -18.46
CA ILE A 4 -40.39 -18.14 -18.12
C ILE A 4 -40.47 -16.69 -18.62
N LEU A 5 -40.96 -16.46 -19.84
CA LEU A 5 -41.17 -15.11 -20.38
C LEU A 5 -42.23 -14.33 -19.59
N ARG A 6 -43.30 -14.97 -19.13
CA ARG A 6 -44.34 -14.35 -18.28
C ARG A 6 -43.84 -14.08 -16.86
N TRP A 7 -42.97 -14.93 -16.33
CA TRP A 7 -42.29 -14.73 -15.05
C TRP A 7 -41.30 -13.57 -15.12
N LEU A 8 -40.47 -13.50 -16.17
CA LEU A 8 -39.58 -12.37 -16.46
C LEU A 8 -40.36 -11.06 -16.66
N TRP A 9 -41.47 -11.10 -17.41
CA TRP A 9 -42.35 -9.95 -17.63
C TRP A 9 -42.97 -9.42 -16.34
N ASN A 10 -43.40 -10.30 -15.43
CA ASN A 10 -43.96 -9.90 -14.14
C ASN A 10 -42.91 -9.34 -13.17
N ILE A 11 -41.66 -9.81 -13.24
CA ILE A 11 -40.53 -9.21 -12.52
C ILE A 11 -40.27 -7.78 -13.02
N CYS A 12 -40.31 -7.56 -14.33
CA CYS A 12 -40.13 -6.23 -14.93
C CYS A 12 -41.31 -5.27 -14.67
N LYS A 13 -42.55 -5.77 -14.56
CA LYS A 13 -43.74 -4.92 -14.37
C LYS A 13 -43.92 -4.43 -12.94
N TYR A 14 -43.37 -5.14 -11.95
CA TYR A 14 -43.51 -4.80 -10.53
C TYR A 14 -42.26 -5.19 -9.69
N PRO A 15 -41.09 -4.59 -9.94
CA PRO A 15 -39.88 -4.91 -9.17
C PRO A 15 -40.04 -4.64 -7.65
N PHE A 16 -40.99 -3.78 -7.28
CA PHE A 16 -41.28 -3.37 -5.90
C PHE A 16 -42.51 -4.04 -5.25
N SER A 17 -43.24 -4.95 -5.93
CA SER A 17 -44.39 -5.64 -5.30
C SER A 17 -43.97 -6.81 -4.40
N ASN A 18 -42.77 -7.36 -4.63
CA ASN A 18 -42.21 -8.44 -3.85
C ASN A 18 -40.99 -7.93 -3.07
N ILE A 19 -41.16 -7.74 -1.76
CA ILE A 19 -40.13 -7.21 -0.84
C ILE A 19 -38.81 -7.98 -0.92
N TYR A 20 -38.85 -9.29 -1.17
CA TYR A 20 -37.66 -10.11 -1.29
C TYR A 20 -36.88 -9.79 -2.58
N VAL A 21 -37.58 -9.55 -3.69
CA VAL A 21 -36.95 -9.16 -4.97
C VAL A 21 -36.28 -7.80 -4.83
N ALA A 22 -36.93 -6.85 -4.16
CA ALA A 22 -36.35 -5.54 -3.89
C ALA A 22 -35.07 -5.64 -3.03
N ILE A 23 -35.13 -6.39 -1.91
CA ILE A 23 -33.97 -6.61 -1.04
C ILE A 23 -32.81 -7.26 -1.79
N LEU A 24 -33.08 -8.35 -2.52
CA LEU A 24 -32.06 -9.04 -3.30
C LEU A 24 -31.45 -8.16 -4.39
N SER A 25 -32.25 -7.30 -5.04
CA SER A 25 -31.75 -6.37 -6.05
C SER A 25 -30.82 -5.32 -5.45
N VAL A 26 -31.16 -4.77 -4.27
CA VAL A 26 -30.30 -3.81 -3.55
C VAL A 26 -29.01 -4.48 -3.10
N LEU A 27 -29.10 -5.65 -2.47
CA LEU A 27 -27.92 -6.43 -2.05
C LEU A 27 -27.00 -6.71 -3.23
N PHE A 28 -27.57 -7.19 -4.35
CA PHE A 28 -26.81 -7.45 -5.57
C PHE A 28 -26.14 -6.19 -6.11
N GLY A 29 -26.87 -5.08 -6.23
CA GLY A 29 -26.32 -3.81 -6.72
C GLY A 29 -25.17 -3.28 -5.85
N VAL A 30 -25.32 -3.33 -4.52
CA VAL A 30 -24.28 -2.93 -3.57
C VAL A 30 -23.07 -3.86 -3.67
N THR A 31 -23.28 -5.18 -3.78
CA THR A 31 -22.20 -6.15 -3.98
C THR A 31 -21.45 -5.92 -5.28
N VAL A 32 -22.14 -5.72 -6.40
CA VAL A 32 -21.49 -5.39 -7.68
C VAL A 32 -20.69 -4.09 -7.57
N TYR A 33 -21.24 -3.07 -6.91
CA TYR A 33 -20.55 -1.80 -6.75
C TYR A 33 -19.27 -1.94 -5.90
N PHE A 34 -19.37 -2.44 -4.66
CA PHE A 34 -18.22 -2.52 -3.74
C PHE A 34 -17.20 -3.60 -4.08
N GLU A 35 -17.60 -4.69 -4.74
CA GLU A 35 -16.70 -5.81 -5.01
C GLU A 35 -16.08 -5.78 -6.41
N VAL A 36 -16.63 -4.97 -7.32
CA VAL A 36 -16.20 -4.92 -8.72
C VAL A 36 -16.00 -3.48 -9.19
N LEU A 37 -17.07 -2.67 -9.23
CA LEU A 37 -17.04 -1.36 -9.88
C LEU A 37 -16.14 -0.37 -9.13
N SER A 38 -16.11 -0.40 -7.80
CA SER A 38 -15.27 0.51 -7.00
C SER A 38 -13.78 0.34 -7.28
N TYR A 39 -13.34 -0.88 -7.61
CA TYR A 39 -11.94 -1.14 -7.98
C TYR A 39 -11.68 -0.81 -9.44
N PHE A 40 -12.59 -1.17 -10.35
CA PHE A 40 -12.46 -0.87 -11.77
C PHE A 40 -12.40 0.64 -12.04
N SER A 41 -13.26 1.39 -11.37
CA SER A 41 -13.39 2.85 -11.54
C SER A 41 -12.53 3.64 -10.56
N GLN A 42 -11.62 3.00 -9.81
CA GLN A 42 -10.90 3.65 -8.71
C GLN A 42 -10.05 4.83 -9.15
N SER A 43 -9.49 4.80 -10.37
CA SER A 43 -8.70 5.90 -10.92
C SER A 43 -9.55 7.15 -11.17
N TYR A 44 -10.81 6.98 -11.55
CA TYR A 44 -11.75 8.07 -11.76
C TYR A 44 -12.39 8.52 -10.43
N ILE A 45 -12.86 7.58 -9.62
CA ILE A 45 -13.57 7.89 -8.36
C ILE A 45 -12.66 8.53 -7.32
N ASN A 46 -11.36 8.19 -7.33
CA ASN A 46 -10.38 8.76 -6.39
C ASN A 46 -9.44 9.79 -7.03
N ASP A 47 -9.77 10.28 -8.23
CA ASP A 47 -9.02 11.30 -8.97
C ASP A 47 -7.52 11.00 -9.03
N TRP A 48 -7.17 9.80 -9.51
CA TRP A 48 -5.77 9.41 -9.65
C TRP A 48 -5.04 10.37 -10.58
N PRO A 49 -3.87 10.89 -10.17
CA PRO A 49 -3.15 11.86 -10.97
C PRO A 49 -2.63 11.22 -12.26
N SER A 50 -2.46 12.05 -13.30
CA SER A 50 -1.69 11.65 -14.49
C SER A 50 -0.22 11.50 -14.11
N ILE A 51 0.44 10.48 -14.68
CA ILE A 51 1.82 10.13 -14.36
C ILE A 51 2.77 10.85 -15.32
N GLU A 52 2.76 12.17 -15.23
CA GLU A 52 3.58 13.06 -16.06
C GLU A 52 4.56 13.82 -15.16
N CYS A 53 5.85 13.74 -15.47
CA CYS A 53 6.89 14.40 -14.71
C CYS A 53 7.93 15.00 -15.63
N GLY A 54 8.10 16.33 -15.57
CA GLY A 54 9.03 17.05 -16.44
C GLY A 54 8.52 17.16 -17.88
N THR A 55 9.43 17.57 -18.78
CA THR A 55 9.13 17.73 -20.22
C THR A 55 9.66 16.58 -21.07
N ASP A 56 10.43 15.66 -20.49
CA ASP A 56 10.97 14.50 -21.19
C ASP A 56 9.96 13.34 -21.16
N SER A 57 9.73 12.74 -22.33
CA SER A 57 8.92 11.53 -22.47
C SER A 57 9.56 10.29 -21.83
N ASN A 58 10.86 10.34 -21.53
CA ASN A 58 11.65 9.20 -21.11
C ASN A 58 12.01 9.30 -19.63
N SER A 59 11.35 8.50 -18.78
CA SER A 59 11.51 8.53 -17.32
C SER A 59 11.65 7.12 -16.74
N TYR A 60 12.13 7.04 -15.49
CA TYR A 60 12.06 5.83 -14.68
C TYR A 60 10.85 5.89 -13.75
N LYS A 61 10.05 4.83 -13.72
CA LYS A 61 8.88 4.72 -12.85
C LYS A 61 9.13 3.72 -11.73
N LEU A 62 9.25 4.22 -10.51
CA LEU A 62 9.37 3.42 -9.30
C LEU A 62 7.98 3.29 -8.67
N PHE A 63 7.59 2.09 -8.28
CA PHE A 63 6.31 1.81 -7.64
C PHE A 63 6.51 1.29 -6.23
N PHE A 64 5.81 1.86 -5.26
CA PHE A 64 5.99 1.59 -3.85
C PHE A 64 4.78 0.88 -3.26
N VAL A 65 5.07 -0.14 -2.46
CA VAL A 65 4.11 -0.92 -1.67
C VAL A 65 4.61 -0.90 -0.22
N ALA A 66 4.04 -0.03 0.60
CA ALA A 66 4.40 0.10 2.02
C ALA A 66 3.37 -0.60 2.91
N ASP A 67 3.84 -1.26 3.97
CA ASP A 67 3.03 -1.88 5.02
C ASP A 67 1.85 -2.71 4.48
N PRO A 68 2.07 -3.67 3.55
CA PRO A 68 0.99 -4.52 3.10
C PRO A 68 0.43 -5.40 4.23
N GLN A 69 1.27 -5.78 5.21
CA GLN A 69 0.93 -6.52 6.42
C GLN A 69 -0.13 -7.59 6.15
N ILE A 70 0.26 -8.58 5.34
CA ILE A 70 -0.65 -9.69 5.08
C ILE A 70 -0.99 -10.36 6.42
N LEU A 71 -2.29 -10.44 6.72
CA LEU A 71 -2.76 -10.84 8.05
C LEU A 71 -2.33 -12.27 8.40
N GLY A 72 -1.91 -12.46 9.64
CA GLY A 72 -1.42 -13.73 10.15
C GLY A 72 -2.49 -14.73 10.56
N GLU A 73 -2.05 -15.96 10.85
CA GLU A 73 -2.89 -17.08 11.26
C GLU A 73 -3.18 -17.11 12.76
N ASN A 74 -2.37 -16.45 13.59
CA ASN A 74 -2.51 -16.51 15.05
C ASN A 74 -3.49 -15.44 15.57
N THR A 75 -3.46 -14.23 15.03
CA THR A 75 -4.23 -13.07 15.52
C THR A 75 -5.58 -12.91 14.82
N GLU A 76 -5.67 -13.35 13.56
CA GLU A 76 -6.80 -13.01 12.69
C GLU A 76 -7.66 -14.21 12.31
N SER A 77 -8.89 -13.96 11.88
CA SER A 77 -9.77 -15.00 11.35
C SER A 77 -9.46 -15.32 9.88
N TRP A 78 -9.82 -16.52 9.42
CA TRP A 78 -9.66 -16.88 8.00
C TRP A 78 -10.46 -15.96 7.06
N VAL A 79 -11.60 -15.44 7.50
CA VAL A 79 -12.43 -14.49 6.72
C VAL A 79 -11.71 -13.14 6.60
N ALA A 80 -11.14 -12.65 7.70
CA ALA A 80 -10.36 -11.41 7.69
C ALA A 80 -9.15 -11.51 6.76
N ARG A 81 -8.40 -12.63 6.85
CA ARG A 81 -7.28 -12.93 5.95
C ARG A 81 -7.71 -12.96 4.48
N MET A 82 -8.78 -13.69 4.17
CA MET A 82 -9.29 -13.81 2.80
C MET A 82 -9.71 -12.44 2.23
N ASP A 83 -10.39 -11.60 3.03
CA ASP A 83 -10.81 -10.27 2.60
C ASP A 83 -9.61 -9.35 2.36
N CYS A 84 -8.65 -9.33 3.29
CA CYS A 84 -7.42 -8.55 3.17
C CYS A 84 -6.59 -8.98 1.95
N ASP A 85 -6.34 -10.28 1.78
CA ASP A 85 -5.59 -10.82 0.64
C ASP A 85 -6.27 -10.45 -0.69
N ARG A 86 -7.60 -10.56 -0.76
CA ARG A 86 -8.36 -10.20 -1.95
C ARG A 86 -8.28 -8.70 -2.22
N PHE A 87 -8.45 -7.87 -1.20
CA PHE A 87 -8.35 -6.41 -1.31
C PHE A 87 -6.97 -5.99 -1.84
N LEU A 88 -5.90 -6.49 -1.24
CA LEU A 88 -4.53 -6.18 -1.65
C LEU A 88 -4.30 -6.64 -3.09
N LYS A 89 -4.69 -7.88 -3.43
CA LYS A 89 -4.48 -8.45 -4.76
C LYS A 89 -5.18 -7.64 -5.87
N ILE A 90 -6.42 -7.23 -5.65
CA ILE A 90 -7.20 -6.47 -6.64
C ILE A 90 -6.67 -5.04 -6.74
N SER A 91 -6.49 -4.36 -5.60
CA SER A 91 -6.04 -2.96 -5.59
C SER A 91 -4.63 -2.82 -6.18
N TYR A 92 -3.71 -3.74 -5.84
CA TYR A 92 -2.37 -3.83 -6.40
C TYR A 92 -2.41 -4.02 -7.92
N LYS A 93 -3.22 -4.97 -8.41
CA LYS A 93 -3.33 -5.24 -9.85
C LYS A 93 -3.71 -3.98 -10.63
N TYR A 94 -4.73 -3.25 -10.17
CA TYR A 94 -5.17 -2.04 -10.87
C TYR A 94 -4.14 -0.90 -10.76
N ALA A 95 -3.52 -0.69 -9.59
CA ALA A 95 -2.46 0.31 -9.42
C ALA A 95 -1.23 0.00 -10.27
N MET A 96 -0.76 -1.25 -10.26
CA MET A 96 0.36 -1.72 -11.07
C MET A 96 0.09 -1.54 -12.57
N ASN A 97 -1.10 -1.86 -13.04
CA ASN A 97 -1.49 -1.68 -14.44
C ASN A 97 -1.57 -0.20 -14.85
N TYR A 98 -2.08 0.66 -13.96
CA TYR A 98 -2.18 2.09 -14.22
C TYR A 98 -0.80 2.76 -14.26
N VAL A 99 0.07 2.41 -13.31
CA VAL A 99 1.42 2.98 -13.22
C VAL A 99 2.35 2.45 -14.31
N ASN A 100 2.26 1.15 -14.60
CA ASN A 100 3.17 0.41 -15.46
C ASN A 100 4.66 0.68 -15.13
N PRO A 101 5.12 0.29 -13.93
CA PRO A 101 6.42 0.69 -13.41
C PRO A 101 7.58 -0.16 -13.94
N ASP A 102 8.78 0.43 -13.86
CA ASP A 102 10.05 -0.22 -14.15
C ASP A 102 10.54 -1.11 -13.00
N LEU A 103 10.34 -0.64 -11.76
CA LEU A 103 10.82 -1.25 -10.53
C LEU A 103 9.74 -1.15 -9.44
N ILE A 104 9.65 -2.19 -8.61
CA ILE A 104 8.69 -2.31 -7.51
C ILE A 104 9.46 -2.40 -6.20
N ILE A 105 9.10 -1.58 -5.22
CA ILE A 105 9.80 -1.46 -3.95
C ILE A 105 8.79 -1.71 -2.83
N PHE A 106 9.05 -2.73 -2.02
CA PHE A 106 8.27 -3.05 -0.84
C PHE A 106 8.99 -2.51 0.41
N LEU A 107 8.34 -1.60 1.15
CA LEU A 107 8.95 -0.83 2.24
C LEU A 107 8.64 -1.41 3.61
N GLY A 108 8.98 -2.67 3.84
CA GLY A 108 8.81 -3.31 5.15
C GLY A 108 7.37 -3.66 5.49
N ASP A 109 7.24 -4.32 6.64
CA ASP A 109 6.01 -4.85 7.19
C ASP A 109 5.24 -5.67 6.15
N LEU A 110 5.97 -6.62 5.56
CA LEU A 110 5.46 -7.48 4.50
C LEU A 110 4.41 -8.45 5.05
N MET A 111 4.66 -8.98 6.25
CA MET A 111 3.79 -9.88 6.99
C MET A 111 3.49 -9.31 8.38
N ASP A 112 2.24 -9.43 8.82
CA ASP A 112 1.78 -8.97 10.14
C ASP A 112 2.41 -9.74 11.32
N GLU A 113 2.73 -11.03 11.11
CA GLU A 113 3.30 -11.90 12.15
C GLU A 113 4.66 -12.49 11.74
N GLY A 114 5.40 -11.82 10.85
CA GLY A 114 6.67 -12.32 10.32
C GLY A 114 7.71 -12.57 11.40
N SER A 115 7.73 -11.77 12.47
CA SER A 115 8.63 -11.86 13.63
C SER A 115 8.31 -13.07 14.52
N MET A 116 7.03 -13.38 14.73
CA MET A 116 6.56 -14.33 15.76
C MET A 116 6.16 -15.71 15.22
N CYS A 117 5.88 -15.83 13.92
CA CYS A 117 5.30 -17.07 13.40
C CYS A 117 6.29 -18.25 13.38
N SER A 118 5.74 -19.47 13.29
CA SER A 118 6.53 -20.69 13.05
C SER A 118 7.09 -20.73 11.62
N SER A 119 8.10 -21.57 11.35
CA SER A 119 8.66 -21.74 10.00
C SER A 119 7.62 -22.20 8.96
N GLN A 120 6.65 -23.02 9.37
CA GLN A 120 5.57 -23.47 8.50
C GLN A 120 4.63 -22.31 8.15
N GLN A 121 4.23 -21.51 9.14
CA GLN A 121 3.42 -20.33 8.94
C GLN A 121 4.13 -19.31 8.05
N TYR A 122 5.42 -19.06 8.27
CA TYR A 122 6.22 -18.15 7.43
C TYR A 122 6.19 -18.57 5.95
N SER A 123 6.36 -19.88 5.68
CA SER A 123 6.26 -20.42 4.32
C SER A 123 4.86 -20.23 3.71
N ASN A 124 3.81 -20.47 4.50
CA ASN A 124 2.43 -20.25 4.07
C ASN A 124 2.17 -18.76 3.75
N TYR A 125 2.62 -17.86 4.62
CA TYR A 125 2.50 -16.42 4.45
C TYR A 125 3.26 -15.96 3.22
N PHE A 126 4.47 -16.44 3.00
CA PHE A 126 5.24 -16.12 1.79
C PHE A 126 4.56 -16.60 0.51
N SER A 127 3.95 -17.79 0.54
CA SER A 127 3.16 -18.28 -0.60
C SER A 127 1.96 -17.37 -0.90
N ARG A 128 1.22 -16.95 0.15
CA ARG A 128 0.13 -15.97 0.04
C ARG A 128 0.63 -14.64 -0.52
N PHE A 129 1.71 -14.11 0.04
CA PHE A 129 2.35 -12.86 -0.39
C PHE A 129 2.70 -12.88 -1.88
N ARG A 130 3.38 -13.94 -2.36
CA ARG A 130 3.70 -14.11 -3.78
C ARG A 130 2.47 -14.16 -4.68
N ASN A 131 1.38 -14.76 -4.22
CA ASN A 131 0.13 -14.83 -4.96
C ASN A 131 -0.64 -13.49 -4.98
N ILE A 132 -0.61 -12.72 -3.89
CA ILE A 132 -1.24 -11.40 -3.80
C ILE A 132 -0.56 -10.42 -4.75
N PHE A 133 0.78 -10.38 -4.73
CA PHE A 133 1.57 -9.44 -5.51
C PHE A 133 2.09 -9.99 -6.85
N HIS A 134 1.56 -11.14 -7.28
CA HIS A 134 1.91 -11.79 -8.56
C HIS A 134 3.41 -11.94 -8.81
N LEU A 135 4.21 -12.18 -7.76
CA LEU A 135 5.67 -12.16 -7.83
C LEU A 135 6.24 -13.22 -8.79
N ASN A 136 5.53 -14.31 -9.04
CA ASN A 136 5.94 -15.33 -10.01
C ASN A 136 5.94 -14.83 -11.47
N HIS A 137 5.25 -13.73 -11.76
CA HIS A 137 5.18 -13.11 -13.09
C HIS A 137 6.10 -11.89 -13.24
N ILE A 138 6.81 -11.53 -12.17
CA ILE A 138 7.70 -10.36 -12.14
C ILE A 138 9.15 -10.88 -12.08
N PRO A 139 10.04 -10.44 -12.98
CA PRO A 139 11.46 -10.77 -12.88
C PRO A 139 12.03 -10.37 -11.52
N LYS A 140 12.81 -11.26 -10.88
CA LYS A 140 13.39 -11.02 -9.54
C LYS A 140 14.17 -9.70 -9.44
N ASN A 141 14.83 -9.28 -10.52
CA ASN A 141 15.60 -8.03 -10.59
C ASN A 141 14.73 -6.76 -10.74
N LYS A 142 13.40 -6.90 -10.73
CA LYS A 142 12.44 -5.78 -10.75
C LYS A 142 11.77 -5.53 -9.40
N THR A 143 12.19 -6.23 -8.35
CA THR A 143 11.61 -6.10 -7.01
C THR A 143 12.70 -5.85 -5.97
N ILE A 144 12.48 -4.87 -5.10
CA ILE A 144 13.29 -4.63 -3.90
C ILE A 144 12.40 -4.83 -2.68
N PHE A 145 12.87 -5.58 -1.69
CA PHE A 145 12.18 -5.79 -0.42
C PHE A 145 13.01 -5.24 0.73
N LEU A 146 12.37 -4.50 1.62
CA LEU A 146 12.92 -4.13 2.92
C LEU A 146 12.15 -4.86 4.03
N PRO A 147 12.79 -5.17 5.16
CA PRO A 147 12.09 -5.66 6.34
C PRO A 147 11.47 -4.48 7.11
N GLY A 148 10.32 -4.71 7.74
CA GLY A 148 9.81 -3.88 8.83
C GLY A 148 9.84 -4.61 10.17
N ASP A 149 9.33 -3.97 11.22
CA ASP A 149 9.39 -4.52 12.57
C ASP A 149 8.47 -5.72 12.77
N ASN A 150 7.35 -5.81 12.04
CA ASN A 150 6.51 -7.01 12.02
C ASN A 150 7.17 -8.18 11.28
N ASP A 151 8.18 -7.93 10.44
CA ASP A 151 8.91 -8.99 9.73
C ASP A 151 10.03 -9.61 10.57
N ILE A 152 10.77 -8.79 11.32
CA ILE A 152 12.01 -9.22 12.00
C ILE A 152 12.10 -8.86 13.50
N GLY A 153 11.11 -8.16 14.06
CA GLY A 153 11.19 -7.48 15.36
C GLY A 153 11.75 -6.05 15.22
N GLY A 154 11.80 -5.29 16.31
CA GLY A 154 12.37 -3.94 16.33
C GLY A 154 11.58 -2.92 17.14
N GLU A 155 10.30 -3.16 17.36
CA GLU A 155 9.43 -2.32 18.20
C GLU A 155 9.14 -3.00 19.55
N ASN A 156 8.21 -3.96 19.56
CA ASN A 156 7.78 -4.67 20.77
C ASN A 156 8.54 -5.98 21.03
N GLU A 157 9.41 -6.36 20.10
CA GLU A 157 10.21 -7.58 20.14
C GLU A 157 11.64 -7.31 19.69
N GLU A 158 12.60 -8.06 20.22
CA GLU A 158 13.98 -7.97 19.75
C GLU A 158 14.15 -8.53 18.33
N VAL A 159 15.03 -7.87 17.57
CA VAL A 159 15.60 -8.42 16.34
C VAL A 159 16.62 -9.48 16.71
N THR A 160 16.38 -10.73 16.30
CA THR A 160 17.32 -11.84 16.53
C THR A 160 17.99 -12.26 15.22
N PRO A 161 19.21 -12.85 15.27
CA PRO A 161 19.85 -13.40 14.08
C PRO A 161 19.00 -14.44 13.34
N LEU A 162 18.19 -15.21 14.07
CA LEU A 162 17.27 -16.19 13.48
C LEU A 162 16.14 -15.54 12.69
N LYS A 163 15.50 -14.48 13.24
CA LYS A 163 14.45 -13.73 12.55
C LYS A 163 14.98 -13.05 11.29
N LEU A 164 16.15 -12.42 11.41
CA LEU A 164 16.83 -11.77 10.28
C LEU A 164 17.21 -12.78 9.18
N HIS A 165 17.87 -13.89 9.55
CA HIS A 165 18.26 -14.91 8.58
C HIS A 165 17.03 -15.54 7.89
N ARG A 166 15.94 -15.78 8.64
CA ARG A 166 14.68 -16.25 8.07
C ARG A 166 14.14 -15.27 7.04
N TYR A 167 14.06 -13.98 7.35
CA TYR A 167 13.64 -12.95 6.39
C TYR A 167 14.51 -12.97 5.13
N GLU A 168 15.84 -12.95 5.30
CA GLU A 168 16.78 -12.86 4.18
C GLU A 168 16.73 -14.06 3.24
N ASN A 169 16.41 -15.26 3.77
CA ASN A 169 16.21 -16.46 2.97
C ASN A 169 14.99 -16.37 2.03
N TYR A 170 13.97 -15.58 2.38
CA TYR A 170 12.74 -15.45 1.58
C TYR A 170 12.72 -14.18 0.71
N PHE A 171 13.22 -13.07 1.23
CA PHE A 171 13.10 -11.74 0.62
C PHE A 171 14.43 -11.14 0.17
N GLY A 172 15.56 -11.78 0.48
CA GLY A 172 16.90 -11.29 0.18
C GLY A 172 17.49 -10.40 1.28
N PRO A 173 18.74 -9.93 1.12
CA PRO A 173 19.51 -9.26 2.17
C PRO A 173 18.77 -8.05 2.74
N SER A 174 18.79 -7.86 4.06
CA SER A 174 18.16 -6.68 4.70
C SER A 174 18.92 -5.37 4.43
N VAL A 175 20.22 -5.47 4.16
CA VAL A 175 21.14 -4.36 3.87
C VAL A 175 21.92 -4.70 2.61
N GLU A 176 21.79 -3.86 1.58
CA GLU A 176 22.41 -4.08 0.26
C GLU A 176 22.34 -2.78 -0.57
N ILE A 177 23.28 -2.64 -1.52
CA ILE A 177 23.21 -1.62 -2.58
C ILE A 177 22.66 -2.28 -3.84
N VAL A 178 21.44 -1.94 -4.23
CA VAL A 178 20.82 -2.46 -5.45
C VAL A 178 20.97 -1.42 -6.56
N SER A 179 21.63 -1.79 -7.66
CA SER A 179 21.80 -0.91 -8.81
C SER A 179 20.75 -1.19 -9.88
N TYR A 180 20.03 -0.16 -10.32
CA TYR A 180 19.11 -0.23 -11.46
C TYR A 180 19.39 0.94 -12.40
N LYS A 181 19.97 0.64 -13.57
CA LYS A 181 20.41 1.65 -14.54
C LYS A 181 21.39 2.63 -13.89
N ASN A 182 21.07 3.94 -13.86
CA ASN A 182 21.87 4.98 -13.21
C ASN A 182 21.40 5.29 -11.78
N ILE A 183 20.54 4.47 -11.19
CA ILE A 183 20.02 4.64 -9.84
C ILE A 183 20.66 3.59 -8.93
N LYS A 184 21.12 4.02 -7.76
CA LYS A 184 21.57 3.16 -6.67
C LYS A 184 20.62 3.28 -5.50
N PHE A 185 20.02 2.15 -5.13
CA PHE A 185 19.16 2.01 -3.96
C PHE A 185 19.98 1.48 -2.80
N PHE A 186 20.06 2.25 -1.71
CA PHE A 186 20.74 1.89 -0.48
C PHE A 186 19.69 1.37 0.49
N LYS A 187 19.63 0.05 0.70
CA LYS A 187 18.72 -0.55 1.68
C LYS A 187 19.31 -0.39 3.07
N VAL A 188 18.58 0.32 3.92
CA VAL A 188 18.95 0.58 5.30
C VAL A 188 18.03 -0.24 6.21
N ASN A 189 18.63 -0.96 7.14
CA ASN A 189 17.91 -1.62 8.21
C ASN A 189 18.08 -0.82 9.50
N SER A 190 17.12 0.08 9.75
CA SER A 190 17.11 0.96 10.91
C SER A 190 16.94 0.21 12.23
N MET A 191 16.25 -0.94 12.21
CA MET A 191 16.05 -1.78 13.40
C MET A 191 17.36 -2.42 13.88
N THR A 192 18.25 -2.78 12.94
CA THR A 192 19.62 -3.23 13.27
C THR A 192 20.66 -2.12 13.24
N ARG A 193 20.26 -0.88 12.91
CA ARG A 193 21.16 0.28 12.68
C ARG A 193 22.28 0.01 11.67
N MET A 194 21.99 -0.79 10.65
CA MET A 194 22.96 -1.17 9.62
C MET A 194 22.59 -0.55 8.26
N PHE A 195 23.61 -0.09 7.55
CA PHE A 195 23.52 0.42 6.19
C PHE A 195 24.81 0.06 5.44
N PRO A 196 24.79 -0.02 4.10
CA PRO A 196 25.97 -0.44 3.36
C PRO A 196 27.02 0.67 3.33
N GLU A 197 28.29 0.30 3.48
CA GLU A 197 29.41 1.22 3.25
C GLU A 197 29.58 1.50 1.75
N TYR A 198 29.82 2.77 1.41
CA TYR A 198 29.95 3.17 0.03
C TYR A 198 30.73 4.48 -0.10
N ASN A 199 31.72 4.52 -1.00
CA ASN A 199 32.42 5.75 -1.34
C ASN A 199 31.63 6.53 -2.40
N VAL A 200 31.06 7.67 -1.99
CA VAL A 200 30.28 8.57 -2.85
C VAL A 200 31.14 9.49 -3.72
N GLU A 201 32.46 9.52 -3.51
CA GLU A 201 33.36 10.38 -4.28
C GLU A 201 33.31 10.02 -5.77
N ASN A 202 33.03 11.03 -6.61
CA ASN A 202 32.85 10.91 -8.06
C ASN A 202 31.65 10.07 -8.51
N ASP A 203 30.75 9.67 -7.60
CA ASP A 203 29.53 8.96 -7.98
C ASP A 203 28.49 9.91 -8.57
N THR A 204 28.21 9.73 -9.86
CA THR A 204 27.22 10.49 -10.62
C THR A 204 25.85 9.82 -10.66
N SER A 205 25.69 8.65 -10.04
CA SER A 205 24.41 7.94 -9.98
C SER A 205 23.42 8.63 -9.04
N ILE A 206 22.13 8.43 -9.34
CA ILE A 206 21.05 8.86 -8.44
C ILE A 206 21.04 7.91 -7.24
N ARG A 207 21.48 8.43 -6.10
CA ARG A 207 21.46 7.73 -4.81
C ARG A 207 20.10 7.90 -4.12
N ILE A 208 19.38 6.81 -3.92
CA ILE A 208 18.11 6.75 -3.19
C ILE A 208 18.30 5.85 -1.97
N VAL A 209 17.98 6.35 -0.79
CA VAL A 209 17.96 5.53 0.43
C VAL A 209 16.55 4.99 0.63
N LEU A 210 16.48 3.70 0.96
CA LEU A 210 15.24 3.02 1.34
C LEU A 210 15.37 2.61 2.80
N SER A 211 14.38 2.94 3.61
CA SER A 211 14.26 2.51 5.00
C SER A 211 12.81 2.09 5.25
N HIS A 212 12.54 1.28 6.27
CA HIS A 212 11.17 1.11 6.75
C HIS A 212 10.84 2.22 7.76
N ILE A 213 11.61 2.33 8.84
CA ILE A 213 11.45 3.41 9.84
C ILE A 213 11.96 4.74 9.25
N PRO A 214 11.20 5.85 9.39
CA PRO A 214 11.65 7.16 8.92
C PRO A 214 12.97 7.63 9.56
N LEU A 215 13.89 8.15 8.74
CA LEU A 215 15.24 8.55 9.18
C LEU A 215 15.28 10.03 9.64
N LEU A 216 14.55 10.90 8.95
CA LEU A 216 14.32 12.30 9.27
C LEU A 216 13.10 12.53 10.16
N GLY A 217 12.18 11.56 10.21
CA GLY A 217 11.02 11.62 11.10
C GLY A 217 11.39 11.40 12.57
N VAL A 218 12.48 10.67 12.84
CA VAL A 218 12.96 10.35 14.20
C VAL A 218 14.33 10.99 14.42
N ASP A 219 14.47 11.81 15.47
CA ASP A 219 15.75 12.38 15.88
C ASP A 219 16.73 11.27 16.25
N SER A 220 17.64 10.94 15.33
CA SER A 220 18.53 9.80 15.45
C SER A 220 19.89 10.06 14.81
N PHE A 221 20.94 9.60 15.48
CA PHE A 221 22.32 9.65 14.98
C PHE A 221 22.48 8.87 13.67
N LEU A 222 21.71 7.78 13.51
CA LEU A 222 21.73 6.95 12.31
C LEU A 222 21.33 7.73 11.05
N GLY A 223 20.25 8.52 11.13
CA GLY A 223 19.79 9.34 10.01
C GLY A 223 20.85 10.36 9.58
N GLU A 224 21.47 11.05 10.54
CA GLU A 224 22.56 12.00 10.28
C GLU A 224 23.77 11.34 9.61
N GLU A 225 24.20 10.19 10.14
CA GLU A 225 25.33 9.44 9.61
C GLU A 225 25.09 9.00 8.16
N ILE A 226 23.89 8.49 7.86
CA ILE A 226 23.48 8.08 6.51
C ILE A 226 23.51 9.27 5.55
N ILE A 227 22.97 10.42 5.97
CA ILE A 227 22.90 11.62 5.13
C ILE A 227 24.31 12.14 4.83
N MET A 228 25.19 12.17 5.83
CA MET A 228 26.57 12.63 5.67
C MET A 228 27.41 11.69 4.81
N LYS A 229 27.30 10.38 5.03
CA LYS A 229 28.10 9.36 4.32
C LYS A 229 27.59 9.08 2.91
N LEU A 230 26.28 8.88 2.73
CA LEU A 230 25.71 8.45 1.45
C LEU A 230 25.23 9.62 0.58
N ARG A 231 25.10 10.83 1.13
CA ARG A 231 24.62 12.04 0.43
C ARG A 231 23.43 11.75 -0.52
N PRO A 232 22.32 11.20 0.00
CA PRO A 232 21.23 10.70 -0.84
C PRO A 232 20.44 11.86 -1.47
N HIS A 233 19.99 11.66 -2.72
CA HIS A 233 19.11 12.63 -3.39
C HIS A 233 17.67 12.56 -2.88
N ALA A 234 17.24 11.38 -2.44
CA ALA A 234 15.93 11.12 -1.87
C ALA A 234 15.98 9.95 -0.89
N ILE A 235 15.08 9.97 0.09
CA ILE A 235 14.83 8.90 1.05
C ILE A 235 13.35 8.51 0.94
N PHE A 236 13.08 7.20 0.92
CA PHE A 236 11.71 6.68 1.02
C PHE A 236 11.59 5.77 2.23
N SER A 237 10.58 6.04 3.06
CA SER A 237 10.29 5.33 4.31
C SER A 237 8.81 4.95 4.42
N ALA A 238 8.42 4.29 5.51
CA ALA A 238 7.07 3.80 5.79
C ALA A 238 6.80 3.83 7.32
N HIS A 239 6.25 2.75 7.89
CA HIS A 239 6.04 2.51 9.33
C HIS A 239 4.91 3.33 9.99
N ASP A 240 4.84 4.65 9.76
CA ASP A 240 3.81 5.49 10.39
C ASP A 240 2.41 5.36 9.76
N HIS A 241 2.29 4.57 8.68
CA HIS A 241 1.09 4.35 7.88
C HIS A 241 0.50 5.62 7.24
N LYS A 242 1.23 6.74 7.28
CA LYS A 242 0.80 8.07 6.85
C LYS A 242 1.76 8.64 5.84
N LEU A 243 1.21 9.40 4.89
CA LEU A 243 2.03 10.18 3.97
C LEU A 243 2.65 11.37 4.71
N MET A 244 3.97 11.41 4.78
CA MET A 244 4.71 12.53 5.38
C MET A 244 5.87 12.93 4.47
N HIS A 245 6.21 14.23 4.45
CA HIS A 245 7.37 14.74 3.73
C HIS A 245 8.26 15.53 4.70
N PHE A 246 9.48 15.05 4.86
CA PHE A 246 10.52 15.70 5.64
C PHE A 246 11.60 16.25 4.71
N MET A 247 12.25 17.33 5.14
CA MET A 247 13.38 17.91 4.42
C MET A 247 14.49 18.26 5.39
N THR A 248 15.72 18.06 4.95
CA THR A 248 16.90 18.58 5.64
C THR A 248 17.96 19.04 4.65
N GLU A 249 18.94 19.81 5.13
CA GLU A 249 20.14 20.17 4.39
C GLU A 249 21.32 19.28 4.78
N TYR A 250 22.23 18.97 3.84
CA TYR A 250 23.38 18.11 4.14
C TYR A 250 24.28 18.62 5.28
N ASN A 251 24.34 19.95 5.46
CA ASN A 251 25.31 20.61 6.33
C ASN A 251 24.69 21.11 7.65
N SER A 252 23.40 20.86 7.88
CA SER A 252 22.69 21.31 9.08
C SER A 252 21.83 20.17 9.62
N PRO A 253 21.99 19.78 10.89
CA PRO A 253 21.08 18.83 11.52
C PRO A 253 19.73 19.46 11.91
N LYS A 254 19.54 20.78 11.68
CA LYS A 254 18.24 21.42 11.91
C LYS A 254 17.25 20.94 10.86
N ARG A 255 16.40 20.02 11.28
CA ARG A 255 15.25 19.53 10.54
C ARG A 255 14.23 20.65 10.42
N GLU A 256 13.79 20.92 9.20
CA GLU A 256 12.59 21.71 8.99
C GLU A 256 11.48 20.72 8.61
N ILE A 257 10.49 20.55 9.49
CA ILE A 257 9.24 19.91 9.10
C ILE A 257 8.54 20.91 8.19
N ILE A 258 8.76 20.79 6.87
CA ILE A 258 8.23 21.76 5.91
C ILE A 258 6.72 21.61 5.75
N GLN A 259 6.17 20.40 5.94
CA GLN A 259 4.73 20.18 5.76
C GLN A 259 4.23 18.90 6.44
N HIS A 260 3.29 19.03 7.37
CA HIS A 260 2.34 17.94 7.65
C HIS A 260 1.37 17.92 6.48
N ILE A 261 1.62 17.06 5.50
CA ILE A 261 0.81 17.01 4.29
C ILE A 261 -0.51 16.33 4.63
N ASP A 262 -1.53 17.15 4.84
CA ASP A 262 -2.91 16.73 4.85
C ASP A 262 -3.23 16.19 3.46
N VAL A 263 -3.48 14.88 3.35
CA VAL A 263 -3.64 14.12 2.09
C VAL A 263 -4.98 14.47 1.39
N SER A 264 -5.49 15.68 1.62
CA SER A 264 -6.60 16.30 0.92
C SER A 264 -6.14 16.99 -0.37
N ASP A 265 -4.89 17.46 -0.45
CA ASP A 265 -4.31 17.96 -1.69
C ASP A 265 -3.80 16.79 -2.53
N GLN A 266 -4.66 16.30 -3.43
CA GLN A 266 -4.36 15.25 -4.43
C GLN A 266 -3.31 15.68 -5.49
N ASN A 267 -2.58 16.78 -5.27
CA ASN A 267 -1.57 17.28 -6.19
C ASN A 267 -0.28 16.45 -6.10
N ALA A 268 0.34 16.18 -7.24
CA ALA A 268 1.64 15.52 -7.30
C ALA A 268 2.71 16.36 -6.61
N PHE A 269 3.45 15.77 -5.67
CA PHE A 269 4.61 16.46 -5.09
C PHE A 269 5.76 16.42 -6.08
N ARG A 270 6.26 17.59 -6.45
CA ARG A 270 7.39 17.72 -7.37
C ARG A 270 8.60 18.23 -6.62
N PHE A 271 9.69 17.49 -6.73
CA PHE A 271 10.99 17.85 -6.17
C PHE A 271 12.01 17.94 -7.27
N THR A 272 12.91 18.92 -7.16
CA THR A 272 14.06 19.03 -8.05
C THR A 272 15.27 18.56 -7.25
N PHE A 273 15.98 17.57 -7.76
CA PHE A 273 17.22 17.13 -7.13
C PHE A 273 18.40 17.73 -7.89
N SER A 274 19.18 18.54 -7.19
CA SER A 274 20.43 19.10 -7.70
C SER A 274 21.39 19.22 -6.53
N GLU A 275 22.64 18.82 -6.71
CA GLU A 275 23.67 19.04 -5.67
C GLU A 275 23.75 20.51 -5.22
N LYS A 276 23.38 21.45 -6.11
CA LYS A 276 23.29 22.88 -5.79
C LYS A 276 22.24 23.20 -4.73
N THR A 277 21.15 22.43 -4.68
CA THR A 277 20.08 22.63 -3.67
C THR A 277 20.51 22.20 -2.27
N LYS A 278 21.53 21.32 -2.15
CA LYS A 278 22.03 20.75 -0.90
C LYS A 278 20.95 20.20 0.04
N ARG A 279 19.81 19.78 -0.51
CA ARG A 279 18.64 19.31 0.23
C ARG A 279 18.42 17.82 0.03
N VAL A 280 17.97 17.18 1.09
CA VAL A 280 17.53 15.78 1.12
C VAL A 280 16.05 15.79 1.46
N ASN A 281 15.26 15.12 0.63
CA ASN A 281 13.82 14.94 0.86
C ASN A 281 13.58 13.49 1.30
N GLU A 282 12.82 13.32 2.38
CA GLU A 282 12.31 12.03 2.79
C GLU A 282 10.79 12.00 2.66
N ILE A 283 10.27 10.97 2.00
CA ILE A 283 8.84 10.73 1.89
C ILE A 283 8.52 9.44 2.62
N SER A 284 7.76 9.55 3.71
CA SER A 284 7.13 8.38 4.33
C SER A 284 5.89 8.01 3.52
N ILE A 285 5.88 6.78 3.02
CA ILE A 285 4.87 6.23 2.13
C ILE A 285 3.75 5.65 3.00
N PRO A 286 2.47 5.99 2.74
CA PRO A 286 1.37 5.43 3.50
C PRO A 286 1.19 3.94 3.21
N THR A 287 0.59 3.23 4.17
CA THR A 287 0.22 1.83 4.04
C THR A 287 -0.69 1.58 2.82
N VAL A 288 -0.52 0.43 2.17
CA VAL A 288 -1.47 -0.07 1.16
C VAL A 288 -2.65 -0.80 1.79
N SER A 289 -2.54 -1.19 3.06
CA SER A 289 -3.51 -2.04 3.77
C SER A 289 -4.59 -1.21 4.44
N TYR A 290 -5.86 -1.61 4.28
CA TYR A 290 -6.97 -0.97 4.98
C TYR A 290 -7.03 -1.35 6.48
N ARG A 291 -6.22 -2.33 6.91
CA ARG A 291 -6.24 -2.90 8.27
C ARG A 291 -5.39 -2.13 9.28
N MET A 292 -4.75 -1.05 8.85
CA MET A 292 -3.71 -0.35 9.62
C MET A 292 -4.17 0.91 10.34
N GLY A 293 -5.47 0.99 10.63
CA GLY A 293 -6.05 2.05 11.45
C GLY A 293 -6.09 3.42 10.80
N THR A 294 -5.76 3.53 9.51
CA THR A 294 -5.78 4.79 8.75
C THR A 294 -6.96 4.82 7.77
N LEU A 295 -7.54 6.00 7.57
CA LEU A 295 -8.59 6.23 6.57
C LEU A 295 -8.04 6.38 5.14
N ILE A 296 -6.74 6.57 5.02
CA ILE A 296 -6.04 6.88 3.79
C ILE A 296 -4.96 5.82 3.60
N HIS A 297 -5.19 4.97 2.61
CA HIS A 297 -4.29 3.90 2.23
C HIS A 297 -4.31 3.78 0.71
N GLY A 298 -3.20 3.34 0.13
CA GLY A 298 -3.04 3.31 -1.32
C GLY A 298 -1.60 3.09 -1.73
N TYR A 299 -1.37 3.14 -3.03
CA TYR A 299 -0.05 2.90 -3.61
C TYR A 299 0.60 4.22 -3.98
N SER A 300 1.93 4.21 -4.08
CA SER A 300 2.66 5.39 -4.51
C SER A 300 3.55 5.08 -5.70
N ALA A 301 3.79 6.08 -6.54
CA ALA A 301 4.82 6.00 -7.56
C ALA A 301 5.70 7.23 -7.53
N VAL A 302 6.94 7.03 -7.93
CA VAL A 302 7.89 8.10 -8.15
C VAL A 302 8.38 8.01 -9.58
N VAL A 303 8.28 9.12 -10.28
CA VAL A 303 8.77 9.27 -11.65
C VAL A 303 10.03 10.13 -11.59
N ILE A 304 11.10 9.61 -12.17
CA ILE A 304 12.39 10.29 -12.24
C ILE A 304 12.68 10.58 -13.72
N ASP A 305 12.84 11.86 -14.05
CA ASP A 305 13.27 12.25 -15.40
C ASP A 305 14.68 11.67 -15.68
N LYS A 306 14.89 11.10 -16.88
CA LYS A 306 16.21 10.57 -17.28
C LYS A 306 17.30 11.63 -17.41
N LYS A 307 16.93 12.91 -17.54
CA LYS A 307 17.88 14.03 -17.40
C LYS A 307 18.36 14.24 -15.97
N GLN A 308 17.73 13.56 -15.01
CA GLN A 308 18.14 13.50 -13.62
C GLN A 308 18.05 14.86 -12.90
N GLU A 309 17.02 15.64 -13.23
CA GLU A 309 16.83 16.96 -12.60
C GLU A 309 15.59 16.99 -11.70
N ILE A 310 14.56 16.22 -12.05
CA ILE A 310 13.24 16.31 -11.44
C ILE A 310 12.73 14.93 -11.05
N MET A 311 12.16 14.84 -9.85
CA MET A 311 11.48 13.69 -9.30
C MET A 311 10.06 14.10 -8.91
N CYS A 312 9.06 13.37 -9.37
CA CYS A 312 7.66 13.61 -9.02
C CYS A 312 7.09 12.41 -8.29
N TYR A 313 6.46 12.67 -7.15
CA TYR A 313 5.75 11.69 -6.36
C TYR A 313 4.24 11.75 -6.64
N PHE A 314 3.63 10.58 -6.74
CA PHE A 314 2.22 10.39 -7.00
C PHE A 314 1.64 9.41 -5.98
N PHE A 315 0.43 9.70 -5.51
CA PHE A 315 -0.32 8.83 -4.61
C PHE A 315 -1.62 8.37 -5.27
N PHE A 316 -1.90 7.07 -5.19
CA PHE A 316 -3.03 6.39 -5.79
C PHE A 316 -3.89 5.78 -4.69
N ARG A 317 -4.85 6.57 -4.21
CA ARG A 317 -5.76 6.17 -3.12
C ARG A 317 -6.55 4.92 -3.52
N SER A 318 -6.62 3.95 -2.62
CA SER A 318 -7.44 2.74 -2.78
C SER A 318 -8.85 2.92 -2.20
N PRO A 319 -9.82 2.07 -2.58
CA PRO A 319 -11.18 2.12 -2.05
C PRO A 319 -11.22 1.94 -0.52
N ARG A 320 -12.03 2.73 0.19
CA ARG A 320 -12.15 2.68 1.67
C ARG A 320 -12.89 1.42 2.14
N ARG A 321 -12.20 0.28 2.15
CA ARG A 321 -12.79 -1.05 2.38
C ARG A 321 -13.51 -1.17 3.73
N LEU A 322 -13.00 -0.59 4.81
CA LEU A 322 -13.69 -0.60 6.11
C LEU A 322 -15.07 0.06 6.04
N LEU A 323 -15.23 1.15 5.28
CA LEU A 323 -16.53 1.79 5.11
C LEU A 323 -17.50 0.89 4.34
N PHE A 324 -17.01 0.11 3.36
CA PHE A 324 -17.83 -0.85 2.64
C PHE A 324 -18.31 -1.99 3.55
N LEU A 325 -17.42 -2.51 4.40
CA LEU A 325 -17.76 -3.54 5.38
C LEU A 325 -18.78 -3.03 6.41
N ASN A 326 -18.61 -1.80 6.91
CA ASN A 326 -19.59 -1.18 7.81
C ASN A 326 -20.95 -0.97 7.13
N PHE A 327 -20.94 -0.57 5.86
CA PHE A 327 -22.18 -0.43 5.09
C PHE A 327 -22.87 -1.78 4.88
N TYR A 328 -22.14 -2.87 4.61
CA TYR A 328 -22.72 -4.21 4.54
C TYR A 328 -23.41 -4.60 5.84
N LEU A 329 -22.78 -4.34 6.99
CA LEU A 329 -23.35 -4.64 8.29
C LEU A 329 -24.67 -3.87 8.51
N ILE A 330 -24.67 -2.56 8.24
CA ILE A 330 -25.88 -1.72 8.33
C ILE A 330 -26.98 -2.23 7.40
N LEU A 331 -26.63 -2.54 6.15
CA LEU A 331 -27.57 -3.03 5.16
C LEU A 331 -28.21 -4.36 5.60
N LEU A 332 -27.43 -5.29 6.15
CA LEU A 332 -27.93 -6.56 6.68
C LEU A 332 -28.91 -6.34 7.84
N ILE A 333 -28.60 -5.41 8.76
CA ILE A 333 -29.50 -5.04 9.86
C ILE A 333 -30.80 -4.47 9.31
N CYS A 334 -30.75 -3.53 8.36
CA CYS A 334 -31.93 -2.97 7.71
C CYS A 334 -32.78 -4.06 7.02
N CYS A 335 -32.16 -4.98 6.29
CA CYS A 335 -32.86 -6.10 5.65
C CYS A 335 -33.56 -6.98 6.69
N ALA A 336 -32.89 -7.31 7.81
CA ALA A 336 -33.48 -8.11 8.89
C ALA A 336 -34.70 -7.41 9.53
N VAL A 337 -34.61 -6.09 9.78
CA VAL A 337 -35.71 -5.29 10.32
C VAL A 337 -36.89 -5.25 9.34
N ILE A 338 -36.63 -5.06 8.05
CA ILE A 338 -37.67 -5.01 7.00
C ILE A 338 -38.38 -6.36 6.90
N VAL A 339 -37.65 -7.48 6.84
CA VAL A 339 -38.22 -8.83 6.74
C VAL A 339 -39.05 -9.15 7.99
N THR A 340 -38.54 -8.83 9.18
CA THR A 340 -39.24 -9.06 10.45
C THR A 340 -40.53 -8.24 10.51
N SER A 341 -40.46 -6.95 10.16
CA SER A 341 -41.62 -6.05 10.12
C SER A 341 -42.67 -6.52 9.12
N TYR A 342 -42.24 -6.94 7.93
CA TYR A 342 -43.12 -7.50 6.90
C TYR A 342 -43.85 -8.75 7.40
N TYR A 343 -43.14 -9.67 8.06
CA TYR A 343 -43.75 -10.87 8.64
C TYR A 343 -44.74 -10.54 9.76
N CYS A 344 -44.41 -9.61 10.65
CA CYS A 344 -45.30 -9.15 11.72
C CYS A 344 -46.59 -8.52 11.15
N ILE A 345 -46.49 -7.67 10.13
CA ILE A 345 -47.66 -7.04 9.48
C ILE A 345 -48.52 -8.09 8.77
N ARG A 346 -47.89 -9.02 8.05
CA ARG A 346 -48.61 -10.10 7.34
C ARG A 346 -49.31 -11.05 8.31
N LYS A 347 -48.71 -11.35 9.47
CA LYS A 347 -49.33 -12.15 10.53
C LYS A 347 -50.56 -11.44 11.11
N ARG A 348 -50.48 -10.12 11.40
CA ARG A 348 -51.62 -9.33 11.88
C ARG A 348 -52.79 -9.31 10.87
N ARG A 349 -52.50 -9.14 9.57
CA ARG A 349 -53.52 -9.17 8.49
C ARG A 349 -54.17 -10.54 8.25
N LYS A 350 -53.67 -11.62 8.84
CA LYS A 350 -54.29 -12.96 8.79
C LYS A 350 -55.18 -13.24 10.01
N ILE A 351 -55.10 -12.41 11.06
CA ILE A 351 -55.83 -12.58 12.33
C ILE A 351 -57.08 -11.68 12.36
N VAL A 352 -57.05 -10.57 11.60
CA VAL A 352 -58.23 -9.76 11.23
C VAL A 352 -58.80 -10.31 9.92
#